data_AF-A0A8I6XJ21-F1
#
_entry.id   AF-A0A8I6XJ21-F1
#
_cell.length_a   1.000
_cell.length_b   1.000
_cell.length_c   1.000
_cell.angle_alpha   90.00
_cell.angle_beta   90.00
_cell.angle_gamma   90.00
#
_symmetry.space_group_name_H-M   'P 1'
#
loop_
_entity.id
_entity.type
_entity.pdbx_description
1 polymer ?
#
loop_
_entity_poly.entity_id
_entity_poly.type
_entity_poly.pdbx_seq_one_letter_code
_entity_poly.pdbx_strand_id
1 'polypeptide(L)'
;MDGSTVNRLASMGAIVLFLLILVHAAGNSTHGHGGASAERRLIVGRLLGRGPDDKTTVAMQKHDVSVAGFTDGSGDWHTFPGLEHLFPASTTLPFGSSYSELIGGLENLPGVPLGREALLEAIRVLTAYRRGADVEPVKRALAVLKVVMCEAQRVAPIRKTVSDGWVTGARVAPEHLPYIEHWDTMSYEILRTNRTGKWDGPFTKMLEMEASIRSKEEALAVVGVLRNADFEEVLQAHATPI
;
A
#
# COMPACT_ATOMS: atom_id res chain seq x y z
N MET A 1 -18.28 -33.68 -0.29
CA MET A 1 -17.32 -32.68 -0.81
C MET A 1 -16.16 -32.64 0.17
N ASP A 2 -14.93 -32.89 -0.27
CA ASP A 2 -13.78 -33.01 0.62
C ASP A 2 -13.24 -31.63 1.06
N GLY A 3 -12.59 -31.59 2.22
CA GLY A 3 -12.02 -30.36 2.81
C GLY A 3 -10.89 -29.73 1.99
N SER A 4 -10.28 -30.46 1.05
CA SER A 4 -9.23 -29.93 0.16
C SER A 4 -9.82 -29.05 -0.94
N THR A 5 -11.03 -29.37 -1.39
CA THR A 5 -11.75 -28.63 -2.43
C THR A 5 -12.24 -27.29 -1.88
N VAL A 6 -12.68 -27.25 -0.61
CA VAL A 6 -13.09 -26.02 0.09
C VAL A 6 -11.90 -25.09 0.34
N ASN A 7 -10.73 -25.62 0.69
CA ASN A 7 -9.51 -24.83 0.87
C ASN A 7 -8.94 -24.28 -0.45
N ARG A 8 -9.08 -25.00 -1.56
CA ARG A 8 -8.70 -24.51 -2.89
C ARG A 8 -9.64 -23.41 -3.40
N LEU A 9 -10.93 -23.50 -3.10
CA LEU A 9 -11.90 -22.43 -3.40
C LEU A 9 -11.73 -21.20 -2.49
N ALA A 10 -11.33 -21.37 -1.23
CA ALA A 10 -10.97 -20.26 -0.34
C ALA A 10 -9.66 -19.57 -0.78
N SER A 11 -8.66 -20.36 -1.23
CA SER A 11 -7.41 -19.87 -1.81
C SER A 11 -7.63 -19.13 -3.13
N MET A 12 -8.47 -19.64 -4.04
CA MET A 12 -8.82 -18.95 -5.28
C MET A 12 -9.72 -17.74 -5.06
N GLY A 13 -10.58 -17.77 -4.04
CA GLY A 13 -11.42 -16.62 -3.65
C GLY A 13 -10.62 -15.44 -3.09
N ALA A 14 -9.53 -15.70 -2.35
CA ALA A 14 -8.63 -14.66 -1.85
C ALA A 14 -7.77 -14.02 -2.96
N ILE A 15 -7.37 -14.80 -3.97
CA ILE A 15 -6.62 -14.30 -5.13
C ILE A 15 -7.46 -13.34 -6.00
N VAL A 16 -8.77 -13.58 -6.11
CA VAL A 16 -9.69 -12.71 -6.87
C VAL A 16 -10.16 -11.49 -6.07
N LEU A 17 -10.18 -11.55 -4.73
CA LEU A 17 -10.66 -10.44 -3.89
C LEU A 17 -9.73 -9.22 -3.91
N PHE A 18 -8.42 -9.39 -4.14
CA PHE A 18 -7.48 -8.26 -4.23
C PHE A 18 -7.31 -7.68 -5.64
N LEU A 19 -7.73 -8.40 -6.68
CA LEU A 19 -7.80 -7.87 -8.05
C LEU A 19 -9.11 -7.10 -8.33
N LEU A 20 -10.11 -7.24 -7.46
CA LEU A 20 -11.36 -6.49 -7.51
C LEU A 20 -11.33 -5.28 -6.57
N ILE A 21 -10.37 -4.37 -6.79
CA ILE A 21 -10.78 -2.96 -6.77
C ILE A 21 -11.81 -2.88 -7.89
N LEU A 22 -13.09 -2.84 -7.54
CA LEU A 22 -14.14 -2.45 -8.47
C LEU A 22 -13.80 -1.00 -8.87
N VAL A 23 -12.96 -0.82 -9.89
CA VAL A 23 -12.73 0.47 -10.55
C VAL A 23 -14.02 0.79 -11.27
N HIS A 24 -15.03 1.24 -10.53
CA HIS A 24 -16.07 2.05 -11.12
C HIS A 24 -15.50 3.44 -11.24
N ALA A 25 -14.96 3.75 -12.42
CA ALA A 25 -14.95 5.12 -12.91
C ALA A 25 -16.41 5.56 -13.08
N ALA A 26 -17.09 5.82 -11.97
CA ALA A 26 -18.39 6.46 -11.99
C ALA A 26 -18.13 7.95 -12.19
N GLY A 27 -18.02 8.35 -13.46
CA GLY A 27 -18.19 9.74 -13.84
C GLY A 27 -19.57 10.20 -13.39
N ASN A 28 -19.61 11.10 -12.41
CA ASN A 28 -20.55 12.21 -12.31
C ASN A 28 -20.27 13.00 -11.03
N SER A 29 -19.32 13.93 -11.13
CA SER A 29 -19.33 15.13 -10.33
C SER A 29 -18.99 16.30 -11.25
N THR A 30 -20.05 16.92 -11.75
CA THR A 30 -19.99 18.27 -12.31
C THR A 30 -19.43 19.19 -11.25
N HIS A 31 -18.15 19.56 -11.30
CA HIS A 31 -17.60 20.88 -10.90
C HIS A 31 -16.13 21.00 -11.32
N GLY A 32 -15.86 22.00 -12.18
CA GLY A 32 -14.57 22.69 -12.28
C GLY A 32 -13.45 22.00 -13.06
N HIS A 33 -12.91 22.71 -14.07
CA HIS A 33 -11.83 22.32 -14.99
C HIS A 33 -10.43 22.04 -14.37
N GLY A 34 -10.35 21.34 -13.23
CA GLY A 34 -9.10 20.86 -12.62
C GLY A 34 -8.98 19.33 -12.44
N GLY A 35 -10.09 18.57 -12.55
CA GLY A 35 -10.15 17.16 -12.13
C GLY A 35 -9.46 16.13 -13.05
N ALA A 36 -9.34 16.40 -14.35
CA ALA A 36 -8.90 15.40 -15.33
C ALA A 36 -7.42 14.97 -15.19
N SER A 37 -6.58 15.77 -14.53
CA SER A 37 -5.15 15.48 -14.34
C SER A 37 -4.88 14.62 -13.11
N ALA A 38 -5.60 14.87 -12.01
CA ALA A 38 -5.49 14.09 -10.77
C ALA A 38 -6.07 12.67 -10.94
N GLU A 39 -7.20 12.52 -11.64
CA GLU A 39 -7.79 11.20 -11.95
C GLU A 39 -6.86 10.30 -12.79
N ARG A 40 -6.02 10.91 -13.64
CA ARG A 40 -5.02 10.16 -14.40
C ARG A 40 -3.89 9.62 -13.54
N ARG A 41 -3.68 10.17 -12.34
CA ARG A 41 -2.57 9.83 -11.43
C ARG A 41 -2.98 8.92 -10.27
N LEU A 42 -4.28 8.73 -10.02
CA LEU A 42 -4.77 8.00 -8.86
C LEU A 42 -5.53 6.72 -9.21
N ILE A 43 -5.36 5.68 -8.40
CA ILE A 43 -6.22 4.50 -8.32
C ILE A 43 -7.14 4.75 -7.13
N VAL A 44 -8.44 4.82 -7.36
CA VAL A 44 -9.43 5.12 -6.33
C VAL A 44 -10.28 3.88 -6.08
N GLY A 45 -10.36 3.45 -4.83
CA GLY A 45 -11.12 2.28 -4.41
C GLY A 45 -12.05 2.59 -3.26
N ARG A 46 -13.31 2.18 -3.37
CA ARG A 46 -14.28 2.27 -2.28
C ARG A 46 -14.21 1.01 -1.42
N LEU A 47 -13.97 1.20 -0.12
CA LEU A 47 -13.93 0.14 0.87
C LEU A 47 -15.24 0.13 1.66
N LEU A 48 -15.78 -1.08 1.85
CA LEU A 48 -17.04 -1.31 2.55
C LEU A 48 -16.76 -2.09 3.84
N GLY A 49 -17.20 -1.51 4.95
CA GLY A 49 -17.14 -2.08 6.28
C GLY A 49 -18.36 -2.94 6.59
N ARG A 50 -18.77 -3.00 7.86
CA ARG A 50 -19.85 -3.90 8.31
C ARG A 50 -21.24 -3.31 8.13
N GLY A 51 -21.37 -2.00 8.18
CA GLY A 51 -22.63 -1.27 8.08
C GLY A 51 -22.79 -0.51 6.76
N PRO A 52 -24.01 -0.08 6.41
CA PRO A 52 -24.28 0.68 5.18
C PRO A 52 -23.57 2.04 5.12
N ASP A 53 -23.25 2.60 6.30
CA ASP A 53 -22.53 3.87 6.45
C ASP A 53 -21.06 3.69 6.83
N ASP A 54 -20.64 2.44 7.03
CA ASP A 54 -19.25 2.08 7.31
C ASP A 54 -18.51 1.96 5.98
N LYS A 55 -18.11 3.08 5.41
CA LYS A 55 -17.51 3.17 4.08
C LYS A 55 -16.49 4.28 4.02
N THR A 56 -15.38 4.02 3.34
CA THR A 56 -14.34 5.01 3.05
C THR A 56 -13.87 4.80 1.62
N THR A 57 -13.47 5.89 0.96
CA THR A 57 -12.79 5.81 -0.33
C THR A 57 -11.31 6.03 -0.07
N VAL A 58 -10.45 5.16 -0.59
CA VAL A 58 -8.99 5.30 -0.50
C VAL A 58 -8.46 5.58 -1.89
N ALA A 59 -7.54 6.54 -1.99
CA ALA A 59 -6.83 6.85 -3.21
C ALA A 59 -5.35 6.46 -3.06
N MET A 60 -4.81 5.81 -4.09
CA MET A 60 -3.41 5.44 -4.20
C MET A 60 -2.79 6.09 -5.43
N GLN A 61 -1.52 6.45 -5.38
CA GLN A 61 -0.80 6.98 -6.52
C GLN A 61 -0.46 5.85 -7.51
N LYS A 62 -0.71 6.06 -8.80
CA LYS A 62 -0.47 5.02 -9.83
C LYS A 62 1.01 4.67 -10.04
N HIS A 63 1.91 5.61 -9.78
CA HIS A 63 3.32 5.46 -10.14
C HIS A 63 4.09 4.59 -9.13
N ASP A 64 3.65 4.53 -7.87
CA ASP A 64 4.32 3.78 -6.80
C ASP A 64 3.36 3.00 -5.89
N VAL A 65 2.05 3.06 -6.13
CA VAL A 65 1.00 2.41 -5.33
C VAL A 65 0.96 2.91 -3.88
N SER A 66 1.46 4.12 -3.59
CA SER A 66 1.40 4.70 -2.23
C SER A 66 0.01 5.26 -1.92
N VAL A 67 -0.43 5.18 -0.65
CA VAL A 67 -1.68 5.83 -0.21
C VAL A 67 -1.51 7.35 -0.29
N ALA A 68 -2.43 8.01 -1.01
CA ALA A 68 -2.44 9.45 -1.17
C ALA A 68 -3.41 10.14 -0.19
N GLY A 69 -4.53 9.48 0.11
CA GLY A 69 -5.55 9.99 1.02
C GLY A 69 -6.75 9.07 1.12
N PHE A 70 -7.70 9.46 1.98
CA PHE A 70 -8.95 8.74 2.19
C PHE A 70 -10.13 9.71 2.41
N THR A 71 -11.36 9.23 2.27
CA THR A 71 -12.56 9.99 2.66
C THR A 71 -13.08 9.56 4.02
N ASP A 72 -13.53 10.51 4.84
CA ASP A 72 -14.34 10.17 6.01
C ASP A 72 -15.78 9.78 5.63
N GLY A 73 -16.64 9.54 6.63
CA GLY A 73 -18.04 9.17 6.42
C GLY A 73 -18.92 10.28 5.85
N SER A 74 -18.48 11.54 5.89
CA SER A 74 -19.13 12.66 5.21
C SER A 74 -18.73 12.75 3.73
N GLY A 75 -17.68 12.04 3.33
CA GLY A 75 -17.12 12.08 1.97
C GLY A 75 -16.00 13.11 1.81
N ASP A 76 -15.58 13.78 2.88
CA ASP A 76 -14.51 14.78 2.83
C ASP A 76 -13.16 14.10 2.70
N TRP A 77 -12.32 14.58 1.78
CA TRP A 77 -10.99 14.04 1.55
C TRP A 77 -10.00 14.50 2.62
N HIS A 78 -9.24 13.55 3.15
CA HIS A 78 -8.10 13.73 4.05
C HIS A 78 -6.84 13.22 3.37
N THR A 79 -5.81 14.04 3.29
CA THR A 79 -4.61 13.76 2.47
C THR A 79 -3.34 13.95 3.27
N PHE A 80 -2.28 13.22 2.92
CA PHE A 80 -0.98 13.46 3.51
C PHE A 80 -0.39 14.81 3.08
N PRO A 81 0.47 15.44 3.91
CA PRO A 81 1.18 16.66 3.55
C PRO A 81 1.90 16.56 2.20
N GLY A 82 1.75 17.57 1.35
CA GLY A 82 2.34 17.64 0.02
C GLY A 82 1.51 17.01 -1.10
N LEU A 83 0.44 16.28 -0.76
CA LEU A 83 -0.46 15.63 -1.74
C LEU A 83 -1.79 16.37 -1.94
N GLU A 84 -1.95 17.56 -1.35
CA GLU A 84 -3.19 18.37 -1.43
C GLU A 84 -3.56 18.71 -2.88
N HIS A 85 -2.54 18.91 -3.72
CA HIS A 85 -2.71 19.21 -5.14
C HIS A 85 -3.41 18.09 -5.93
N LEU A 86 -3.50 16.88 -5.38
CA LEU A 86 -4.21 15.75 -5.97
C LEU A 86 -5.72 15.74 -5.62
N PHE A 87 -6.15 16.49 -4.60
CA PHE A 87 -7.52 16.48 -4.10
C PHE A 87 -8.02 17.90 -3.82
N PRO A 88 -8.83 18.48 -4.72
CA PRO A 88 -9.42 19.80 -4.49
C PRO A 88 -10.19 19.84 -3.17
N ALA A 89 -9.97 20.89 -2.38
CA ALA A 89 -10.63 21.11 -1.08
C ALA A 89 -10.43 19.99 -0.03
N SER A 90 -9.33 19.23 -0.12
CA SER A 90 -8.95 18.27 0.91
C SER A 90 -8.50 18.94 2.21
N THR A 91 -8.60 18.18 3.31
CA THR A 91 -7.99 18.52 4.59
C THR A 91 -6.66 17.79 4.73
N THR A 92 -5.56 18.53 4.91
CA THR A 92 -4.25 17.95 5.18
C THR A 92 -4.22 17.29 6.56
N LEU A 93 -3.72 16.06 6.62
CA LEU A 93 -3.43 15.33 7.85
C LEU A 93 -2.22 15.97 8.56
N PRO A 94 -2.21 16.04 9.90
CA PRO A 94 -1.12 16.67 10.65
C PRO A 94 0.11 15.76 10.83
N PHE A 95 0.26 14.70 10.03
CA PHE A 95 1.33 13.71 10.12
C PHE A 95 1.66 13.15 8.73
N GLY A 96 2.86 12.59 8.56
CA GLY A 96 3.33 11.99 7.30
C GLY A 96 2.83 10.57 7.03
N SER A 97 3.15 10.04 5.84
CA SER A 97 2.72 8.70 5.38
C SER A 97 3.74 7.59 5.63
N SER A 98 4.90 7.91 6.24
CA SER A 98 5.94 6.95 6.59
C SER A 98 5.51 6.08 7.78
N TYR A 99 6.03 4.86 7.88
CA TYR A 99 5.82 4.01 9.04
C TYR A 99 6.42 4.64 10.30
N SER A 100 7.48 5.45 10.19
CA SER A 100 7.96 6.31 11.28
C SER A 100 6.86 7.22 11.84
N GLU A 101 6.14 7.94 10.97
CA GLU A 101 5.06 8.85 11.37
C GLU A 101 3.77 8.14 11.81
N LEU A 102 3.48 6.96 11.23
CA LEU A 102 2.25 6.20 11.46
C LEU A 102 2.33 5.28 12.69
N ILE A 103 3.44 4.59 12.89
CA ILE A 103 3.58 3.54 13.91
C ILE A 103 4.94 3.59 14.62
N GLY A 104 5.68 4.68 14.49
CA GLY A 104 6.97 4.87 15.16
C GLY A 104 8.15 4.14 14.50
N GLY A 105 7.96 3.54 13.33
CA GLY A 105 9.04 2.91 12.55
C GLY A 105 8.61 1.64 11.82
N LEU A 106 9.35 1.26 10.77
CA LEU A 106 9.12 0.03 10.00
C LEU A 106 9.30 -1.22 10.86
N GLU A 107 10.20 -1.17 11.85
CA GLU A 107 10.44 -2.25 12.82
C GLU A 107 9.23 -2.59 13.69
N ASN A 108 8.25 -1.68 13.79
CA ASN A 108 7.00 -1.91 14.52
C ASN A 108 5.92 -2.61 13.68
N LEU A 109 6.15 -2.79 12.38
CA LEU A 109 5.19 -3.40 11.46
C LEU A 109 4.78 -4.85 11.82
N PRO A 110 5.67 -5.72 12.36
CA PRO A 110 5.25 -7.03 12.89
C PRO A 110 4.20 -6.93 14.02
N GLY A 111 4.16 -5.80 14.72
CA GLY A 111 3.16 -5.46 15.73
C GLY A 111 1.78 -5.09 15.17
N VAL A 112 1.65 -4.82 13.86
CA VAL A 112 0.38 -4.43 13.23
C VAL A 112 -0.47 -5.67 12.91
N PRO A 113 -1.71 -5.77 13.42
CA PRO A 113 -2.62 -6.86 13.06
C PRO A 113 -3.13 -6.68 11.63
N LEU A 114 -3.10 -7.76 10.85
CA LEU A 114 -3.59 -7.79 9.47
C LEU A 114 -4.70 -8.84 9.33
N GLY A 115 -5.39 -8.80 8.18
CA GLY A 115 -6.50 -9.68 7.85
C GLY A 115 -7.83 -8.93 7.85
N ARG A 116 -8.91 -9.66 7.57
CA ARG A 116 -10.25 -9.12 7.33
C ARG A 116 -10.74 -8.25 8.48
N GLU A 117 -10.62 -8.74 9.72
CA GLU A 117 -11.16 -8.03 10.89
C GLU A 117 -10.38 -6.73 11.17
N ALA A 118 -9.06 -6.74 10.98
CA ALA A 118 -8.23 -5.55 11.13
C ALA A 118 -8.54 -4.50 10.04
N LEU A 119 -8.76 -4.94 8.79
CA LEU A 119 -9.15 -4.02 7.71
C LEU A 119 -10.54 -3.42 7.97
N LEU A 120 -11.52 -4.21 8.42
CA LEU A 120 -12.85 -3.71 8.75
C LEU A 120 -12.81 -2.68 9.88
N GLU A 121 -11.96 -2.90 10.89
CA GLU A 121 -11.76 -1.93 11.96
C GLU A 121 -11.07 -0.66 11.44
N ALA A 122 -10.07 -0.79 10.56
CA ALA A 122 -9.43 0.36 9.92
C ALA A 122 -10.44 1.20 9.13
N ILE A 123 -11.32 0.57 8.33
CA ILE A 123 -12.40 1.25 7.59
C ILE A 123 -13.27 2.04 8.56
N ARG A 124 -13.74 1.42 9.65
CA ARG A 124 -14.58 2.06 10.67
C ARG A 124 -13.91 3.28 11.27
N VAL A 125 -12.62 3.19 11.60
CA VAL A 125 -11.84 4.31 12.15
C VAL A 125 -11.72 5.46 11.15
N LEU A 126 -11.40 5.16 9.88
CA LEU A 126 -11.28 6.19 8.85
C LEU A 126 -12.62 6.87 8.55
N THR A 127 -13.69 6.10 8.45
CA THR A 127 -15.06 6.63 8.27
C THR A 127 -15.47 7.54 9.42
N ALA A 128 -15.08 7.22 10.66
CA ALA A 128 -15.43 8.01 11.83
C ALA A 128 -14.52 9.23 12.07
N TYR A 129 -13.46 9.41 11.28
CA TYR A 129 -12.50 10.49 11.50
C TYR A 129 -13.16 11.87 11.38
N ARG A 130 -12.77 12.76 12.28
CA ARG A 130 -13.17 14.17 12.30
C ARG A 130 -11.93 15.02 12.49
N ARG A 131 -11.88 16.16 11.80
CA ARG A 131 -10.79 17.13 11.95
C ARG A 131 -10.63 17.53 13.42
N GLY A 132 -9.40 17.45 13.93
CA GLY A 132 -9.06 17.78 15.32
C GLY A 132 -9.31 16.66 16.34
N ALA A 133 -9.79 15.49 15.90
CA ALA A 133 -9.84 14.31 16.75
C ALA A 133 -8.44 13.71 16.99
N ASP A 134 -8.35 12.77 17.92
CA ASP A 134 -7.14 11.97 18.13
C ASP A 134 -6.77 11.21 16.84
N VAL A 135 -5.52 11.39 16.42
CA VAL A 135 -4.99 10.85 15.17
C VAL A 135 -4.35 9.48 15.33
N GLU A 136 -4.06 9.04 16.55
CA GLU A 136 -3.35 7.78 16.79
C GLU A 136 -4.12 6.54 16.28
N PRO A 137 -5.46 6.43 16.45
CA PRO A 137 -6.23 5.37 15.80
C PRO A 137 -6.17 5.44 14.27
N VAL A 138 -6.20 6.65 13.70
CA VAL A 138 -6.17 6.88 12.25
C VAL A 138 -4.82 6.45 11.67
N LYS A 139 -3.72 6.80 12.32
CA LYS A 139 -2.38 6.38 11.94
C LYS A 139 -2.24 4.85 11.89
N ARG A 140 -2.72 4.15 12.92
CA ARG A 140 -2.75 2.68 12.94
C ARG A 140 -3.63 2.09 11.84
N ALA A 141 -4.81 2.68 11.60
CA ALA A 141 -5.69 2.26 10.52
C ALA A 141 -5.03 2.43 9.14
N LEU A 142 -4.33 3.54 8.92
CA LEU A 142 -3.56 3.80 7.70
C LEU A 142 -2.39 2.83 7.53
N ALA A 143 -1.72 2.43 8.62
CA ALA A 143 -0.68 1.40 8.56
C ALA A 143 -1.25 0.03 8.11
N VAL A 144 -2.40 -0.38 8.64
CA VAL A 144 -3.11 -1.60 8.18
C VAL A 144 -3.43 -1.51 6.69
N LEU A 145 -4.02 -0.40 6.25
CA LEU A 145 -4.38 -0.18 4.85
C LEU A 145 -3.16 -0.17 3.93
N LYS A 146 -2.07 0.49 4.32
CA LYS A 146 -0.82 0.53 3.56
C LYS A 146 -0.27 -0.88 3.34
N VAL A 147 -0.22 -1.72 4.37
CA VAL A 147 0.23 -3.11 4.21
C VAL A 147 -0.69 -3.90 3.29
N VAL A 148 -1.99 -3.82 3.53
CA VAL A 148 -2.99 -4.64 2.84
C VAL A 148 -3.16 -4.23 1.37
N MET A 149 -3.14 -2.93 1.07
CA MET A 149 -3.41 -2.42 -0.28
C MET A 149 -2.14 -2.09 -1.08
N CYS A 150 -1.07 -1.66 -0.44
CA CYS A 150 0.15 -1.22 -1.11
C CYS A 150 1.23 -2.30 -1.03
N GLU A 151 1.65 -2.69 0.17
CA GLU A 151 2.78 -3.62 0.32
C GLU A 151 2.45 -5.02 -0.21
N ALA A 152 1.21 -5.47 -0.09
CA ALA A 152 0.75 -6.71 -0.71
C ALA A 152 0.77 -6.67 -2.25
N GLN A 153 0.75 -5.50 -2.88
CA GLN A 153 0.94 -5.38 -4.34
C GLN A 153 2.43 -5.34 -4.70
N ARG A 154 3.21 -4.60 -3.92
CA ARG A 154 4.65 -4.37 -4.12
C ARG A 154 5.51 -5.59 -3.82
N VAL A 155 5.17 -6.35 -2.78
CA VAL A 155 6.01 -7.40 -2.20
C VAL A 155 5.22 -8.71 -2.12
N ALA A 156 5.61 -9.69 -2.95
CA ALA A 156 4.94 -10.98 -3.07
C ALA A 156 4.90 -11.79 -1.75
N PRO A 157 5.97 -11.83 -0.93
CA PRO A 157 5.90 -12.42 0.41
C PRO A 157 4.82 -11.80 1.30
N ILE A 158 4.66 -10.46 1.30
CA ILE A 158 3.62 -9.77 2.07
C ILE A 158 2.23 -10.13 1.55
N ARG A 159 2.06 -10.18 0.23
CA ARG A 159 0.80 -10.64 -0.40
C ARG A 159 0.40 -12.02 0.11
N LYS A 160 1.36 -12.94 0.17
CA LYS A 160 1.13 -14.30 0.64
C LYS A 160 0.72 -14.30 2.12
N THR A 161 1.44 -13.56 2.96
CA THR A 161 1.09 -13.40 4.39
C THR A 161 -0.33 -12.88 4.59
N VAL A 162 -0.74 -11.84 3.87
CA VAL A 162 -2.09 -11.26 3.97
C VAL A 162 -3.15 -12.24 3.47
N SER A 163 -2.89 -12.92 2.35
CA SER A 163 -3.83 -13.89 1.76
C SER A 163 -4.04 -15.11 2.66
N ASP A 164 -2.96 -15.70 3.17
CA ASP A 164 -3.03 -16.90 4.01
C ASP A 164 -3.71 -16.62 5.35
N GLY A 165 -3.43 -15.46 5.95
CA GLY A 165 -4.04 -15.03 7.21
C GLY A 165 -5.29 -14.17 7.03
N TRP A 166 -5.92 -14.14 5.85
CA TRP A 166 -7.02 -13.22 5.59
C TRP A 166 -8.19 -13.40 6.58
N VAL A 167 -8.56 -14.65 6.87
CA VAL A 167 -9.67 -14.98 7.78
C VAL A 167 -9.19 -15.08 9.23
N THR A 168 -8.03 -15.70 9.46
CA THR A 168 -7.53 -16.02 10.80
C THR A 168 -6.74 -14.89 11.46
N GLY A 169 -6.40 -13.85 10.70
CA GLY A 169 -5.44 -12.83 11.09
C GLY A 169 -4.01 -13.16 10.64
N ALA A 170 -3.23 -12.11 10.38
CA ALA A 170 -1.83 -12.20 9.98
C ALA A 170 -0.99 -11.09 10.62
N ARG A 171 0.33 -11.23 10.52
CA ARG A 171 1.34 -10.21 10.89
C ARG A 171 2.49 -10.29 9.90
N VAL A 172 3.10 -9.14 9.59
CA VAL A 172 4.34 -9.13 8.79
C VAL A 172 5.44 -9.84 9.57
N ALA A 173 6.15 -10.74 8.92
CA ALA A 173 7.31 -11.40 9.49
C ALA A 173 8.51 -10.43 9.48
N PRO A 174 9.31 -10.32 10.56
CA PRO A 174 10.45 -9.39 10.62
C PRO A 174 11.43 -9.54 9.44
N GLU A 175 11.62 -10.76 8.94
CA GLU A 175 12.47 -11.07 7.80
C GLU A 175 11.98 -10.45 6.46
N HIS A 176 10.72 -10.04 6.38
CA HIS A 176 10.17 -9.38 5.19
C HIS A 176 10.31 -7.86 5.21
N LEU A 177 10.75 -7.25 6.32
CA LEU A 177 10.88 -5.79 6.42
C LEU A 177 11.88 -5.21 5.40
N PRO A 178 13.06 -5.82 5.17
CA PRO A 178 13.99 -5.32 4.14
C PRO A 178 13.38 -5.34 2.73
N TYR A 179 12.42 -6.22 2.44
CA TYR A 179 11.76 -6.24 1.13
C TYR A 179 10.82 -5.05 0.94
N ILE A 180 10.21 -4.56 2.01
CA ILE A 180 9.39 -3.35 1.99
C ILE A 180 10.30 -2.13 1.86
N GLU A 181 11.37 -2.09 2.64
CA GLU A 181 12.35 -1.01 2.65
C GLU A 181 13.03 -0.81 1.29
N HIS A 182 13.44 -1.89 0.63
CA HIS A 182 14.21 -1.83 -0.62
C HIS A 182 13.41 -2.16 -1.88
N TRP A 183 12.08 -2.06 -1.83
CA TRP A 183 11.22 -2.39 -2.99
C TRP A 183 11.55 -1.57 -4.24
N ASP A 184 11.83 -0.28 -4.08
CA ASP A 184 12.21 0.64 -5.15
C ASP A 184 13.59 0.29 -5.74
N THR A 185 14.52 -0.10 -4.88
CA THR A 185 15.89 -0.49 -5.19
C THR A 185 15.92 -1.79 -5.98
N MET A 186 15.14 -2.78 -5.55
CA MET A 186 14.92 -4.02 -6.32
C MET A 186 14.29 -3.71 -7.68
N SER A 187 13.29 -2.82 -7.72
CA SER A 187 12.64 -2.44 -8.99
C SER A 187 13.63 -1.81 -9.97
N TYR A 188 14.45 -0.88 -9.49
CA TYR A 188 15.49 -0.22 -10.28
C TYR A 188 16.51 -1.23 -10.82
N GLU A 189 17.04 -2.12 -9.98
CA GLU A 189 18.06 -3.09 -10.39
C GLU A 189 17.52 -4.14 -11.37
N ILE A 190 16.26 -4.55 -11.22
CA ILE A 190 15.58 -5.43 -12.19
C ILE A 190 15.48 -4.72 -13.55
N LEU A 191 15.00 -3.48 -13.59
CA LEU A 191 14.82 -2.72 -14.82
C LEU A 191 16.16 -2.39 -15.50
N ARG A 192 17.19 -2.04 -14.72
CA ARG A 192 18.55 -1.84 -15.23
C ARG A 192 19.11 -3.13 -15.80
N THR A 193 18.99 -4.26 -15.09
CA THR A 193 19.44 -5.57 -15.56
C THR A 193 18.71 -6.00 -16.83
N ASN A 194 17.42 -5.67 -17.00
CA ASN A 194 16.71 -5.91 -18.26
C ASN A 194 17.32 -5.15 -19.45
N ARG A 195 17.91 -3.97 -19.22
CA ARG A 195 18.55 -3.15 -20.26
C ARG A 195 20.00 -3.57 -20.53
N THR A 196 20.75 -3.95 -19.49
CA THR A 196 22.19 -4.23 -19.59
C THR A 196 22.54 -5.71 -19.69
N GLY A 197 21.63 -6.59 -19.29
CA GLY A 197 21.86 -8.03 -19.16
C GLY A 197 22.71 -8.44 -17.96
N LYS A 198 23.05 -7.52 -17.04
CA LYS A 198 23.96 -7.79 -15.90
C LYS A 198 23.39 -7.33 -14.56
N TRP A 199 23.46 -8.22 -13.56
CA TRP A 199 23.15 -7.92 -12.16
C TRP A 199 24.40 -7.42 -11.43
N ASP A 200 24.81 -6.19 -11.73
CA ASP A 200 26.06 -5.57 -11.27
C ASP A 200 25.89 -4.06 -11.01
N GLY A 201 24.66 -3.64 -10.75
CA GLY A 201 24.31 -2.24 -10.57
C GLY A 201 24.70 -1.64 -9.23
N PRO A 202 24.53 -0.32 -9.11
CA PRO A 202 24.99 0.45 -7.95
C PRO A 202 24.42 -0.04 -6.61
N PHE A 203 23.24 -0.66 -6.60
CA PHE A 203 22.59 -1.09 -5.37
C PHE A 203 22.65 -2.60 -5.13
N THR A 204 23.23 -3.38 -6.05
CA THR A 204 23.28 -4.85 -5.92
C THR A 204 23.98 -5.31 -4.64
N LYS A 205 25.03 -4.60 -4.20
CA LYS A 205 25.72 -4.93 -2.95
C LYS A 205 24.91 -4.62 -1.70
N MET A 206 24.17 -3.51 -1.70
CA MET A 206 23.24 -3.15 -0.63
C MET A 206 22.13 -4.20 -0.52
N LEU A 207 21.51 -4.56 -1.65
CA LEU A 207 20.48 -5.60 -1.70
C LEU A 207 20.98 -6.96 -1.19
N GLU A 208 22.22 -7.33 -1.49
CA GLU A 208 22.82 -8.55 -0.95
C GLU A 208 22.97 -8.49 0.59
N MET A 209 23.42 -7.36 1.12
CA MET A 209 23.71 -7.22 2.56
C MET A 209 22.45 -7.06 3.41
N GLU A 210 21.49 -6.26 2.94
CA GLU A 210 20.35 -5.80 3.74
C GLU A 210 19.09 -6.62 3.46
N ALA A 211 18.90 -7.09 2.22
CA ALA A 211 17.74 -7.90 1.82
C ALA A 211 18.09 -9.35 1.45
N SER A 212 19.36 -9.75 1.52
CA SER A 212 19.82 -11.07 1.06
C SER A 212 19.50 -11.39 -0.40
N ILE A 213 19.39 -10.37 -1.27
CA ILE A 213 19.10 -10.50 -2.70
C ILE A 213 20.39 -10.40 -3.51
N ARG A 214 20.83 -11.51 -4.09
CA ARG A 214 22.09 -11.69 -4.82
C ARG A 214 21.92 -11.76 -6.33
N SER A 215 20.69 -11.89 -6.80
CA SER A 215 20.39 -12.05 -8.22
C SER A 215 19.08 -11.40 -8.61
N LYS A 216 18.90 -11.23 -9.92
CA LYS A 216 17.65 -10.76 -10.51
C LYS A 216 16.51 -11.73 -10.23
N GLU A 217 16.79 -13.02 -10.26
CA GLU A 217 15.82 -14.10 -10.04
C GLU A 217 15.28 -14.05 -8.61
N GLU A 218 16.14 -13.82 -7.63
CA GLU A 218 15.74 -13.61 -6.23
C GLU A 218 14.90 -12.33 -6.08
N ALA A 219 15.29 -11.23 -6.72
CA ALA A 219 14.52 -9.99 -6.69
C ALA A 219 13.12 -10.16 -7.32
N LEU A 220 13.02 -10.90 -8.44
CA LEU A 220 11.75 -11.21 -9.10
C LEU A 220 10.85 -12.15 -8.28
N ALA A 221 11.42 -12.97 -7.39
CA ALA A 221 10.64 -13.78 -6.47
C ALA A 221 9.99 -12.93 -5.35
N VAL A 222 10.58 -11.77 -5.06
CA VAL A 222 10.10 -10.84 -4.02
C VAL A 222 9.18 -9.76 -4.58
N VAL A 223 9.53 -9.15 -5.71
CA VAL A 223 8.78 -7.99 -6.24
C VAL A 223 7.48 -8.43 -6.92
N GLY A 224 6.36 -7.88 -6.45
CA GLY A 224 5.03 -8.09 -7.03
C GLY A 224 4.70 -7.15 -8.19
N VAL A 225 5.03 -5.86 -8.05
CA VAL A 225 4.93 -4.85 -9.13
C VAL A 225 6.19 -4.00 -9.15
N LEU A 226 6.64 -3.59 -10.33
CA LEU A 226 7.86 -2.79 -10.49
C LEU A 226 7.52 -1.30 -10.50
N ARG A 227 8.25 -0.52 -9.71
CA ARG A 227 8.32 0.94 -9.90
C ARG A 227 9.30 1.26 -11.03
N ASN A 228 8.86 2.04 -12.02
CA ASN A 228 9.77 2.60 -13.02
C ASN A 228 10.35 3.92 -12.50
N ALA A 229 11.37 3.83 -11.65
CA ALA A 229 12.09 4.97 -11.11
C ALA A 229 13.45 5.16 -11.78
N ASP A 230 13.93 6.39 -11.85
CA ASP A 230 15.31 6.69 -12.18
C ASP A 230 16.25 6.60 -10.97
N PHE A 231 17.55 6.84 -11.20
CA PHE A 231 18.56 6.72 -10.15
C PHE A 231 18.41 7.78 -9.05
N GLU A 232 18.04 9.01 -9.41
CA GLU A 232 17.88 10.12 -8.47
C GLU A 232 16.65 9.88 -7.58
N GLU A 233 15.56 9.38 -8.16
CA GLU A 233 14.36 9.02 -7.43
C GLU A 233 14.59 7.90 -6.40
N VAL A 234 15.44 6.92 -6.71
CA VAL A 234 15.83 5.85 -5.77
C VAL A 234 16.72 6.42 -4.67
N LEU A 235 17.70 7.26 -5.00
CA LEU A 235 18.53 7.93 -3.97
C LEU A 235 17.69 8.80 -3.02
N GLN A 236 16.70 9.52 -3.54
CA GLN A 236 15.82 10.34 -2.73
C GLN A 236 14.96 9.49 -1.78
N ALA A 237 14.53 8.31 -2.22
CA ALA A 237 13.81 7.37 -1.37
C ALA A 237 14.67 6.90 -0.19
N HIS A 238 15.95 6.59 -0.42
CA HIS A 238 16.91 6.27 0.66
C HIS A 238 17.17 7.44 1.62
N ALA A 239 17.05 8.68 1.15
CA ALA A 239 17.21 9.86 1.99
C ALA A 239 15.98 10.14 2.87
N THR A 240 14.85 9.47 2.63
CA THR A 240 13.59 9.71 3.34
C THR A 240 13.23 8.48 4.19
N PRO A 241 13.20 8.57 5.53
CA PRO A 241 12.84 7.45 6.39
C PRO A 241 11.45 6.89 6.04
N ILE A 242 11.36 5.57 5.83
CA ILE A 242 10.16 4.85 5.37
C ILE A 242 9.08 4.70 6.43
#